data_AF-A0A6V7JFP1-F1
#
_entry.id   AF-A0A6V7JFP1-F1
#
_cell.length_a   1.000
_cell.length_b   1.000
_cell.length_c   1.000
_cell.angle_alpha   90.00
_cell.angle_beta   90.00
_cell.angle_gamma   90.00
#
_symmetry.space_group_name_H-M   'P 1'
#
loop_
_entity.id
_entity.type
_entity.pdbx_description
1 polymer ?
#
loop_
_entity_poly.entity_id
_entity_poly.type
_entity_poly.pdbx_seq_one_letter_code
_entity_poly.pdbx_strand_id
1 'polypeptide(L)'
;VVYIGVLNPWHFPVAKLMLENGKHVLCEKPLGMNLKESTELTKLAKQKGLFLMEGIWSQFFPIYKNIKEEIDSGAIGDIKQVIVSIGRCRLDGKRLT
;
A
#
# COMPACT_ATOMS: atom_id res chain seq x y z
N VAL A 1 -5.06 14.84 -8.66
CA VAL A 1 -4.71 13.48 -8.18
C VAL A 1 -5.59 12.48 -8.90
N VAL A 2 -5.07 11.31 -9.31
CA VAL A 2 -5.85 10.20 -9.88
C VAL A 2 -5.84 9.00 -8.94
N TYR A 3 -6.97 8.33 -8.82
CA TYR A 3 -7.10 7.08 -8.09
C TYR A 3 -7.09 5.90 -9.07
N ILE A 4 -6.25 4.90 -8.83
CA ILE A 4 -6.11 3.72 -9.68
C ILE A 4 -6.59 2.51 -8.90
N GLY A 5 -7.74 1.96 -9.30
CA GLY A 5 -8.35 0.75 -8.74
C GLY A 5 -8.58 -0.34 -9.78
N VAL A 6 -7.70 -0.43 -10.78
CA VAL A 6 -7.74 -1.50 -11.82
C VAL A 6 -7.26 -2.84 -11.24
N LEU A 7 -7.27 -3.91 -12.03
CA LEU A 7 -6.72 -5.19 -11.57
C LEU A 7 -5.20 -5.12 -11.41
N ASN A 8 -4.64 -5.92 -10.49
CA ASN A 8 -3.21 -5.86 -10.11
C ASN A 8 -2.21 -5.77 -11.27
N PRO A 9 -2.31 -6.56 -12.37
CA PRO A 9 -1.34 -6.47 -13.47
C PRO A 9 -1.35 -5.12 -14.21
N TRP A 10 -2.43 -4.35 -14.04
CA TRP A 10 -2.62 -3.06 -14.69
C TRP A 10 -2.24 -1.86 -13.80
N HIS A 11 -1.91 -2.08 -12.51
CA HIS A 11 -1.47 -1.00 -11.63
C HIS A 11 -0.22 -0.29 -12.18
N PHE A 12 0.83 -1.04 -12.52
CA PHE A 12 2.08 -0.48 -13.03
C PHE A 12 1.93 0.34 -14.33
N PRO A 13 1.37 -0.22 -15.44
CA PRO A 13 1.29 0.53 -16.69
C PRO A 13 0.40 1.77 -16.57
N VAL A 14 -0.71 1.70 -15.81
CA VAL A 14 -1.60 2.85 -15.62
C VAL A 14 -0.97 3.91 -14.72
N ALA A 15 -0.34 3.52 -13.61
CA ALA A 15 0.33 4.46 -12.71
C ALA A 15 1.50 5.17 -13.41
N LYS A 16 2.30 4.43 -14.19
CA LYS A 16 3.39 4.99 -14.99
C LYS A 16 2.86 6.00 -16.00
N LEU A 17 1.82 5.65 -16.77
CA LEU A 17 1.18 6.55 -17.73
C LEU A 17 0.72 7.86 -17.07
N MET A 18 0.07 7.76 -15.91
CA MET A 18 -0.44 8.93 -15.18
C MET A 18 0.69 9.82 -14.65
N LEU A 19 1.75 9.22 -14.08
CA LEU A 19 2.93 9.95 -13.62
C LEU A 19 3.67 10.60 -14.80
N GLU A 20 3.84 9.90 -15.92
CA GLU A 20 4.44 10.44 -17.15
C GLU A 20 3.72 11.69 -17.63
N ASN A 21 2.39 11.73 -17.48
CA ASN A 21 1.53 12.86 -17.80
C ASN A 21 1.32 13.86 -16.65
N GLY A 22 2.21 13.89 -15.66
CA GLY A 22 2.22 14.93 -14.63
C GLY A 22 1.11 14.81 -13.57
N LYS A 23 0.48 13.63 -13.42
CA LYS A 23 -0.59 13.43 -12.44
C LYS A 23 -0.03 12.82 -11.16
N HIS A 24 -0.41 13.38 -10.02
CA HIS A 24 -0.28 12.73 -8.70
C HIS A 24 -1.15 11.46 -8.66
N VAL A 25 -0.65 10.37 -8.09
CA VAL A 25 -1.29 9.04 -8.10
C VAL A 25 -1.52 8.49 -6.69
N LEU A 26 -2.74 7.99 -6.44
CA LEU A 26 -3.05 7.04 -5.37
C LEU A 26 -3.44 5.71 -6.04
N CYS A 27 -2.68 4.64 -5.83
CA CYS A 27 -2.90 3.36 -6.50
C CYS A 27 -3.24 2.27 -5.48
N GLU A 28 -4.27 1.48 -5.73
CA GLU A 28 -4.62 0.33 -4.90
C GLU A 28 -3.46 -0.65 -4.71
N LYS A 29 -3.54 -1.43 -3.63
CA LYS A 29 -2.54 -2.44 -3.28
C LYS A 29 -2.76 -3.74 -4.08
N PRO A 30 -1.71 -4.46 -4.50
CA PRO A 30 -0.30 -4.07 -4.39
C PRO A 30 0.08 -3.01 -5.45
N LEU A 31 0.94 -2.04 -5.12
CA LEU A 31 1.34 -0.95 -6.04
C LEU A 31 1.91 -1.46 -7.39
N GLY A 32 2.59 -2.60 -7.37
CA GLY A 32 3.11 -3.30 -8.54
C GLY A 32 3.18 -4.81 -8.27
N MET A 33 3.36 -5.60 -9.31
CA MET A 33 3.42 -7.07 -9.21
C MET A 33 4.75 -7.58 -8.65
N ASN A 34 5.78 -6.72 -8.60
CA ASN A 34 7.12 -7.06 -8.12
C ASN A 34 7.88 -5.81 -7.66
N LEU A 35 9.03 -6.01 -7.02
CA LEU A 35 9.88 -4.93 -6.50
C LEU A 35 10.35 -3.95 -7.59
N LYS A 36 10.64 -4.45 -8.80
CA LYS A 36 11.12 -3.62 -9.91
C LYS A 36 10.08 -2.59 -10.31
N GLU A 37 8.83 -3.00 -10.50
CA GLU A 37 7.71 -2.12 -10.86
C GLU A 37 7.48 -1.03 -9.81
N SER A 38 7.37 -1.40 -8.53
CA SER A 38 7.15 -0.43 -7.44
C SER A 38 8.32 0.56 -7.29
N THR A 39 9.55 0.09 -7.49
CA THR A 39 10.76 0.93 -7.47
C THR A 39 10.76 1.92 -8.62
N GLU A 40 10.39 1.49 -9.82
CA GLU A 40 10.34 2.34 -11.01
C GLU A 40 9.30 3.45 -10.85
N LEU A 41 8.10 3.15 -10.37
CA LEU A 41 7.07 4.16 -10.08
C LEU A 41 7.53 5.17 -9.02
N THR A 42 8.14 4.70 -7.94
CA THR A 42 8.65 5.56 -6.86
C THR A 42 9.73 6.50 -7.38
N LYS A 43 10.66 5.98 -8.19
CA LYS A 43 11.71 6.78 -8.82
C LYS A 43 11.12 7.82 -9.77
N LEU A 44 10.18 7.43 -10.63
CA LEU A 44 9.52 8.31 -11.58
C LEU A 44 8.76 9.44 -10.88
N ALA A 45 7.98 9.12 -9.84
CA ALA A 45 7.25 10.11 -9.05
C ALA A 45 8.20 11.12 -8.41
N LYS A 46 9.29 10.66 -7.77
CA LYS A 46 10.33 11.54 -7.20
C LYS A 46 10.98 12.44 -8.26
N GLN A 47 11.35 11.87 -9.41
CA GLN A 47 11.96 12.62 -10.51
C GLN A 47 11.06 13.73 -11.06
N LYS A 48 9.74 13.49 -11.10
CA LYS A 48 8.76 14.46 -11.57
C LYS A 48 8.21 15.38 -10.48
N GLY A 49 8.63 15.22 -9.22
CA GLY A 49 8.08 15.97 -8.09
C GLY A 49 6.59 15.67 -7.84
N LEU A 50 6.12 14.47 -8.20
CA LEU A 50 4.73 14.05 -8.07
C LEU A 50 4.52 13.22 -6.81
N PHE A 51 3.31 13.32 -6.28
CA PHE A 51 2.84 12.47 -5.20
C PHE A 51 2.52 11.09 -5.74
N LEU A 52 2.98 10.06 -5.04
CA LEU A 52 2.65 8.66 -5.27
C LEU A 52 2.43 7.99 -3.92
N MET A 53 1.32 7.27 -3.78
CA MET A 53 1.03 6.46 -2.60
C MET A 53 0.34 5.15 -2.99
N GLU A 54 0.72 4.07 -2.32
CA GLU A 54 0.01 2.80 -2.35
C GLU A 54 -1.20 2.84 -1.39
N GLY A 55 -2.32 2.27 -1.81
CA GLY A 55 -3.60 2.20 -1.11
C GLY A 55 -3.59 1.26 0.10
N ILE A 56 -2.60 1.38 0.98
CA ILE A 56 -2.57 0.67 2.27
C ILE A 56 -3.46 1.43 3.27
N TRP A 57 -4.75 1.46 2.97
CA TRP A 57 -5.80 2.14 3.74
C TRP A 57 -5.81 1.79 5.24
N SER A 58 -5.43 0.56 5.61
CA SER A 58 -5.39 0.14 7.01
C SER A 58 -4.47 1.00 7.87
N GLN A 59 -3.37 1.54 7.32
CA GLN A 59 -2.45 2.41 8.07
C GLN A 59 -3.10 3.71 8.56
N PHE A 60 -4.25 4.09 8.01
CA PHE A 60 -5.00 5.28 8.40
C PHE A 60 -6.06 5.00 9.48
N PHE A 61 -6.22 3.75 9.94
CA PHE A 61 -7.08 3.48 11.09
C PHE A 61 -6.48 4.05 12.38
N PRO A 62 -7.30 4.64 13.28
CA PRO A 62 -6.80 5.22 14.54
C PRO A 62 -5.96 4.25 15.38
N ILE A 63 -6.23 2.95 15.29
CA ILE A 63 -5.49 1.92 16.02
C ILE A 63 -3.99 1.91 15.69
N TYR A 64 -3.57 2.20 14.46
CA TYR A 64 -2.15 2.24 14.11
C TYR A 64 -1.44 3.42 14.75
N LYS A 65 -2.14 4.56 14.92
CA LYS A 65 -1.62 5.71 15.66
C LYS A 65 -1.43 5.34 17.13
N ASN A 66 -2.44 4.74 17.76
CA ASN A 66 -2.38 4.34 19.17
C ASN A 66 -1.28 3.30 19.41
N ILE A 67 -1.16 2.28 18.54
CA ILE A 67 -0.08 1.28 18.63
C ILE A 67 1.29 1.96 18.55
N LYS A 68 1.46 2.93 17.65
CA LYS A 68 2.71 3.67 17.52
C LYS A 68 3.02 4.51 18.76
N GLU A 69 2.02 5.19 19.34
CA GLU A 69 2.19 5.96 20.57
C GLU A 69 2.60 5.06 21.76
N GLU A 70 1.99 3.90 21.92
CA GLU A 70 2.35 2.92 22.95
C GLU A 70 3.79 2.40 22.77
N ILE A 71 4.18 2.10 21.53
CA ILE A 71 5.55 1.68 21.20
C ILE A 71 6.55 2.80 21.50
N ASP A 72 6.29 4.01 21.00
CA ASP A 72 7.19 5.16 21.12
C ASP A 72 7.32 5.63 22.59
N SER A 73 6.30 5.42 23.43
CA SER A 73 6.34 5.70 24.86
C SER A 73 7.22 4.73 25.67
N GLY A 74 7.56 3.57 25.11
CA GLY A 74 8.27 2.50 25.81
C GLY A 74 7.40 1.68 26.78
N ALA A 75 6.08 1.87 26.79
CA ALA A 75 5.16 1.21 27.73
C ALA A 75 5.21 -0.34 27.67
N ILE A 76 5.55 -0.90 26.51
CA ILE A 76 5.65 -2.35 26.29
C ILE A 76 7.08 -2.90 26.38
N GLY A 77 8.07 -2.04 26.69
CA GLY A 77 9.49 -2.39 26.66
C GLY A 77 10.02 -2.71 25.26
N ASP A 78 11.09 -3.50 25.19
CA ASP A 78 11.68 -3.90 23.91
C ASP A 78 10.77 -4.87 23.14
N ILE A 79 10.45 -4.53 21.89
CA ILE A 79 9.76 -5.42 20.97
C ILE A 79 10.67 -6.62 20.66
N LYS A 80 10.23 -7.83 21.04
CA LYS A 80 10.95 -9.08 20.74
C LYS A 80 10.39 -9.84 19.55
N GLN A 81 9.07 -9.77 19.31
CA GLN A 81 8.39 -10.51 18.25
C GLN A 81 7.13 -9.80 17.79
N VAL A 82 6.80 -9.94 16.50
CA VAL A 82 5.51 -9.56 15.92
C VAL A 82 4.95 -10.75 15.15
N ILE A 83 3.73 -11.15 15.45
CA ILE A 83 3.01 -12.23 14.77
C ILE A 83 1.77 -11.63 14.10
N VAL A 84 1.61 -11.88 12.80
CA VAL A 84 0.45 -11.41 12.03
C VAL A 84 -0.11 -12.59 11.25
N SER A 85 -1.42 -12.81 11.35
CA SER A 85 -2.14 -13.81 10.57
C SER A 85 -3.24 -13.13 9.74
N ILE A 86 -3.29 -13.45 8.45
CA ILE A 86 -4.34 -12.99 7.54
C ILE A 86 -4.79 -14.22 6.74
N GLY A 87 -5.97 -14.73 7.09
CA GLY A 87 -6.59 -15.85 6.41
C GLY A 87 -8.10 -15.74 6.54
N ARG A 88 -8.83 -16.27 5.55
CA ARG A 88 -10.28 -16.45 5.65
C ARG A 88 -10.62 -17.91 5.40
N CYS A 89 -11.45 -18.47 6.27
CA CYS A 89 -12.02 -19.79 6.03
C CYS A 89 -12.96 -19.72 4.82
N ARG A 90 -12.82 -20.67 3.89
CA ARG A 90 -13.76 -20.84 2.77
C ARG A 90 -14.82 -21.83 3.23
N LEU A 91 -15.93 -21.33 3.76
CA LEU A 91 -17.12 -22.16 3.93
C LEU A 91 -17.61 -22.55 2.51
N ASP A 92 -17.72 -23.85 2.24
CA ASP A 92 -18.26 -24.45 1.00
C ASP A 92 -17.47 -24.20 -0.30
N GLY A 93 -16.17 -23.88 -0.22
CA GLY A 93 -15.31 -23.73 -1.41
C GLY A 93 -15.61 -22.51 -2.29
N LYS A 94 -16.70 -21.77 -2.04
CA LYS A 94 -17.04 -20.53 -2.76
C LYS A 94 -16.36 -19.33 -2.11
N ARG A 95 -15.92 -18.39 -2.95
CA ARG A 95 -15.42 -17.10 -2.47
C ARG A 95 -16.64 -16.26 -2.13
N LEU A 96 -16.81 -15.90 -0.85
CA LEU A 96 -17.73 -14.85 -0.44
C LEU A 96 -17.13 -13.53 -0.95
N THR A 97 -17.54 -13.12 -2.15
CA THR A 97 -17.33 -11.76 -2.67
C THR A 97 -18.58 -10.95 -2.42
#